data_AF-M2YG99-F1
#
_entry.id   AF-M2YG99-F1
#
_cell.length_a   1.000
_cell.length_b   1.000
_cell.length_c   1.000
_cell.angle_alpha   90.00
_cell.angle_beta   90.00
_cell.angle_gamma   90.00
#
_symmetry.space_group_name_H-M   'P 1'
#
loop_
_entity.id
_entity.type
_entity.pdbx_description
1 polymer ?
#
loop_
_entity_poly.entity_id
_entity_poly.type
_entity_poly.pdbx_seq_one_letter_code
_entity_poly.pdbx_strand_id
1 'polypeptide(L)'
;MFDPPPSDVDLFSQIEDVEQGAGRWHPIIVEGITLRARKPQPTALRALTAATSKSVGAAMRNDMVTLFVQDHLDSESWERLLVHMLDPATDFDVKSLGEVMKRIATLGTNRPTVPSSVSRWRRRPTGARSGRS
;
A
#
# COMPACT_ATOMS: atom_id res chain seq x y z
N MET A 1 -5.34 -0.33 24.13
CA MET A 1 -3.88 -0.54 24.22
C MET A 1 -3.48 -1.16 22.88
N PHE A 2 -2.61 -0.51 22.12
CA PHE A 2 -2.13 -1.03 20.82
C PHE A 2 -0.90 -1.89 21.11
N ASP A 3 -0.96 -3.16 20.74
CA ASP A 3 0.13 -4.10 20.90
C ASP A 3 0.83 -4.22 19.55
N PRO A 4 2.01 -3.58 19.35
CA PRO A 4 2.70 -3.67 18.08
C PRO A 4 3.11 -5.13 17.86
N PRO A 5 3.04 -5.62 16.61
CA PRO A 5 3.66 -6.89 16.28
C PRO A 5 5.15 -6.86 16.66
N PRO A 6 5.74 -8.00 17.08
CA PRO A 6 7.15 -8.05 17.43
C PRO A 6 8.02 -7.49 16.31
N SER A 7 9.02 -6.65 16.65
CA SER A 7 9.93 -6.01 15.69
C SER A 7 10.64 -7.01 14.77
N ASP A 8 10.77 -8.24 15.23
CA ASP A 8 11.55 -9.28 14.57
C ASP A 8 10.79 -9.90 13.39
N VAL A 9 9.47 -9.73 13.30
CA VAL A 9 8.65 -10.24 12.18
C VAL A 9 9.07 -9.61 10.85
N ASP A 10 9.35 -8.30 10.85
CA ASP A 10 9.83 -7.60 9.66
C ASP A 10 11.24 -8.04 9.27
N LEU A 11 12.08 -8.40 10.26
CA LEU A 11 13.43 -8.91 10.02
C LEU A 11 13.40 -10.32 9.43
N PHE A 12 12.59 -11.23 9.99
CA PHE A 12 12.43 -12.58 9.47
C PHE A 12 11.82 -12.60 8.07
N SER A 13 10.82 -11.76 7.78
CA SER A 13 10.30 -11.60 6.42
C SER A 13 11.39 -11.12 5.45
N GLN A 14 12.23 -10.17 5.86
CA GLN A 14 13.33 -9.70 5.01
C GLN A 14 14.38 -10.77 4.76
N ILE A 15 14.69 -11.60 5.76
CA ILE A 15 15.60 -12.74 5.61
C ILE A 15 15.00 -13.77 4.64
N GLU A 16 13.73 -14.16 4.82
CA GLU A 16 13.04 -15.07 3.89
C GLU A 16 13.02 -14.53 2.46
N ASP A 17 12.76 -13.23 2.27
CA ASP A 17 12.73 -12.61 0.94
C ASP A 17 14.11 -12.64 0.26
N VAL A 18 15.19 -12.48 1.03
CA VAL A 18 16.56 -12.58 0.53
C VAL A 18 16.92 -14.03 0.19
N GLU A 19 16.52 -14.98 1.03
CA GLU A 19 16.81 -16.41 0.85
C GLU A 19 16.02 -17.05 -0.29
N GLN A 20 14.75 -16.65 -0.48
CA GLN A 20 13.86 -17.20 -1.51
C GLN A 20 13.96 -16.47 -2.85
N GLY A 21 14.65 -15.31 -2.88
CA GLY A 21 14.72 -14.42 -4.03
C GLY A 21 13.36 -13.77 -4.35
N ALA A 22 13.36 -12.83 -5.29
CA ALA A 22 12.17 -12.07 -5.74
C ALA A 22 11.04 -12.92 -6.39
N GLY A 23 11.03 -14.24 -6.21
CA GLY A 23 10.15 -15.19 -6.89
C GLY A 23 8.91 -15.63 -6.10
N ARG A 24 8.77 -15.27 -4.81
CA ARG A 24 7.57 -15.64 -4.05
C ARG A 24 6.40 -14.73 -4.38
N TRP A 25 5.28 -15.34 -4.76
CA TRP A 25 4.02 -14.67 -5.03
C TRP A 25 3.14 -14.64 -3.78
N HIS A 26 2.69 -13.46 -3.39
CA HIS A 26 1.82 -13.21 -2.24
C HIS A 26 0.41 -12.84 -2.71
N PRO A 27 -0.65 -13.38 -2.09
CA PRO A 27 -2.00 -12.98 -2.42
C PRO A 27 -2.27 -11.54 -1.93
N ILE A 28 -2.87 -10.73 -2.79
CA ILE A 28 -3.45 -9.43 -2.47
C ILE A 28 -4.92 -9.43 -2.89
N ILE A 29 -5.76 -8.74 -2.12
CA ILE A 29 -7.20 -8.63 -2.39
C ILE A 29 -7.55 -7.16 -2.59
N VAL A 30 -8.14 -6.86 -3.73
CA VAL A 30 -8.66 -5.53 -4.09
C VAL A 30 -10.07 -5.73 -4.62
N GLU A 31 -11.07 -5.03 -4.09
CA GLU A 31 -12.45 -5.10 -4.60
C GLU A 31 -13.01 -6.52 -4.78
N GLY A 32 -12.61 -7.45 -3.92
CA GLY A 32 -13.04 -8.85 -3.97
C GLY A 32 -12.27 -9.74 -4.95
N ILE A 33 -11.41 -9.18 -5.82
CA ILE A 33 -10.53 -9.96 -6.69
C ILE A 33 -9.25 -10.34 -5.94
N THR A 34 -8.85 -11.61 -6.06
CA THR A 34 -7.57 -12.09 -5.54
C THR A 34 -6.53 -12.12 -6.66
N LEU A 35 -5.46 -11.36 -6.45
CA LEU A 35 -4.30 -11.28 -7.34
C LEU A 35 -3.07 -11.79 -6.61
N ARG A 36 -2.05 -12.25 -7.34
CA ARG A 36 -0.77 -12.65 -6.77
C ARG A 36 0.30 -11.68 -7.21
N ALA A 37 1.03 -11.17 -6.23
CA ALA A 37 2.02 -10.14 -6.42
C ALA A 37 3.33 -10.51 -5.73
N ARG A 38 4.46 -10.16 -6.35
CA ARG A 38 5.77 -10.27 -5.71
C ARG A 38 6.07 -9.04 -4.88
N LYS A 39 6.86 -9.20 -3.82
CA LYS A 39 7.32 -8.06 -3.02
C LYS A 39 8.26 -7.18 -3.86
N PRO A 40 8.00 -5.87 -3.98
CA PRO A 40 8.88 -4.98 -4.71
C PRO A 40 10.21 -4.82 -4.00
N GLN A 41 11.29 -4.77 -4.78
CA GLN A 41 12.61 -4.44 -4.25
C GLN A 41 12.66 -2.97 -3.78
N PRO A 42 13.50 -2.63 -2.78
CA PRO A 42 13.61 -1.25 -2.30
C PRO A 42 13.95 -0.22 -3.40
N THR A 43 14.71 -0.63 -4.42
CA THR A 43 15.04 0.19 -5.59
C THR A 43 13.81 0.49 -6.44
N ALA A 44 12.91 -0.48 -6.64
CA ALA A 44 11.66 -0.30 -7.36
C ALA A 44 10.73 0.68 -6.64
N LEU A 45 10.64 0.61 -5.32
CA LEU A 45 9.84 1.56 -4.51
C LEU A 45 10.37 2.99 -4.61
N ARG A 46 11.69 3.18 -4.62
CA ARG A 46 12.32 4.50 -4.83
C ARG A 46 11.99 5.05 -6.22
N ALA A 47 12.09 4.22 -7.26
CA ALA A 47 11.75 4.59 -8.63
C ALA A 47 10.27 4.98 -8.76
N LEU A 48 9.37 4.17 -8.18
CA LEU A 48 7.92 4.46 -8.15
C LEU A 48 7.63 5.80 -7.46
N THR A 49 8.30 6.09 -6.34
CA THR A 49 8.13 7.35 -5.60
C THR A 49 8.57 8.56 -6.43
N ALA A 50 9.69 8.45 -7.14
CA ALA A 50 10.15 9.52 -8.05
C ALA A 50 9.19 9.71 -9.22
N ALA A 51 8.75 8.60 -9.83
CA ALA A 51 7.86 8.58 -10.99
C ALA A 51 6.46 9.12 -10.68
N THR A 52 5.96 8.96 -9.44
CA THR A 52 4.63 9.42 -9.01
C THR A 52 4.62 10.82 -8.39
N SER A 53 5.75 11.52 -8.41
CA SER A 53 5.88 12.88 -7.89
C SER A 53 5.05 13.90 -8.68
N LYS A 54 4.68 15.01 -8.03
CA LYS A 54 3.86 16.08 -8.63
C LYS A 54 4.51 16.78 -9.82
N SER A 55 5.84 16.71 -9.92
CA SER A 55 6.61 17.26 -11.05
C SER A 55 6.49 16.44 -12.33
N VAL A 56 5.99 15.20 -12.25
CA VAL A 56 5.78 14.35 -13.42
C VAL A 56 4.39 14.57 -14.00
N GLY A 57 4.29 14.68 -15.32
CA GLY A 57 3.02 14.83 -16.04
C GLY A 57 2.05 13.68 -15.73
N ALA A 58 0.74 13.94 -15.77
CA ALA A 58 -0.28 12.96 -15.38
C ALA A 58 -0.27 11.69 -16.24
N ALA A 59 -0.08 11.82 -17.56
CA ALA A 59 0.02 10.67 -18.46
C ALA A 59 1.20 9.76 -18.10
N MET A 60 2.40 10.33 -17.98
CA MET A 60 3.60 9.61 -17.58
C MET A 60 3.47 8.94 -16.21
N ARG A 61 2.78 9.58 -15.25
CA ARG A 61 2.49 8.96 -13.95
C ARG A 61 1.65 7.70 -14.09
N ASN A 62 0.61 7.73 -14.92
CA ASN A 62 -0.26 6.58 -15.14
C ASN A 62 0.49 5.43 -15.83
N ASP A 63 1.33 5.73 -16.82
CA ASP A 63 2.14 4.73 -17.52
C ASP A 63 3.12 4.04 -16.55
N MET A 64 3.80 4.82 -15.69
CA MET A 64 4.73 4.29 -14.70
C MET A 64 4.04 3.43 -13.64
N VAL A 65 2.84 3.81 -13.20
CA VAL A 65 2.02 2.99 -12.29
C VAL A 65 1.63 1.68 -12.96
N THR A 66 1.19 1.74 -14.23
CA THR A 66 0.78 0.55 -15.00
C THR A 66 1.95 -0.43 -15.15
N LEU A 67 3.12 0.07 -15.55
CA LEU A 67 4.34 -0.74 -15.67
C LEU A 67 4.76 -1.36 -14.34
N PHE A 68 4.68 -0.59 -13.25
CA PHE A 68 4.99 -1.10 -11.92
C PHE A 68 4.07 -2.26 -11.54
N VAL A 69 2.75 -2.12 -11.74
CA VAL A 69 1.78 -3.17 -11.44
C VAL A 69 2.01 -4.40 -12.32
N GLN A 70 2.18 -4.22 -13.63
CA GLN A 70 2.42 -5.30 -14.59
C GLN A 70 3.66 -6.12 -14.22
N ASP A 71 4.76 -5.48 -13.85
CA ASP A 71 6.02 -6.15 -13.50
C ASP A 71 5.95 -6.88 -12.14
N HIS A 72 4.99 -6.53 -11.28
CA HIS A 72 4.86 -7.09 -9.94
C HIS A 72 3.71 -8.09 -9.77
N LEU A 73 2.88 -8.28 -10.79
CA LEU A 73 1.87 -9.33 -10.84
C LEU A 73 2.38 -10.53 -11.62
N ASP A 74 1.89 -11.72 -11.26
CA ASP A 74 2.05 -12.87 -12.13
C ASP A 74 1.15 -12.73 -13.36
N SER A 75 1.45 -13.46 -14.44
CA SER A 75 0.76 -13.33 -15.72
C SER A 75 -0.75 -13.56 -15.63
N GLU A 76 -1.20 -14.54 -14.84
CA GLU A 76 -2.63 -14.84 -14.68
C GLU A 76 -3.35 -13.70 -13.94
N SER A 77 -2.71 -13.14 -12.91
CA SER A 77 -3.24 -12.00 -12.17
C SER A 77 -3.28 -10.72 -13.01
N TRP A 78 -2.29 -10.49 -13.87
CA TRP A 78 -2.30 -9.36 -14.79
C TRP A 78 -3.44 -9.46 -15.81
N GLU A 79 -3.63 -10.63 -16.41
CA GLU A 79 -4.75 -10.88 -17.32
C GLU A 79 -6.11 -10.72 -16.62
N ARG A 80 -6.26 -11.28 -15.41
CA ARG A 80 -7.47 -11.12 -14.60
C ARG A 80 -7.77 -9.64 -14.31
N LEU A 81 -6.76 -8.87 -13.93
CA LEU A 81 -6.89 -7.43 -13.69
C LEU A 81 -7.40 -6.70 -14.94
N LEU A 82 -6.83 -6.99 -16.12
CA LEU A 82 -7.26 -6.38 -17.38
C LEU A 82 -8.69 -6.75 -17.76
N VAL A 83 -9.11 -8.00 -17.54
CA VAL A 83 -10.49 -8.43 -17.78
C VAL A 83 -11.46 -7.63 -16.91
N HIS A 84 -11.15 -7.46 -15.63
CA HIS A 84 -11.98 -6.65 -14.74
C HIS A 84 -12.01 -5.17 -15.16
N MET A 85 -10.87 -4.59 -15.55
CA MET A 85 -10.84 -3.20 -16.05
C MET A 85 -11.67 -2.97 -17.34
N LEU A 86 -11.86 -4.01 -18.14
CA LEU A 86 -12.62 -3.94 -19.39
C LEU A 86 -14.10 -4.31 -19.22
N ASP A 87 -14.45 -4.99 -18.13
CA ASP A 87 -15.83 -5.44 -17.87
C ASP A 87 -16.68 -4.31 -17.30
N PRO A 88 -17.66 -3.78 -18.06
CA PRO A 88 -18.53 -2.70 -17.60
C PRO A 88 -19.48 -3.15 -16.47
N ALA A 89 -19.58 -4.44 -16.18
CA ALA A 89 -20.35 -4.97 -15.05
C ALA A 89 -19.59 -4.89 -13.71
N THR A 90 -18.32 -4.47 -13.72
CA THR A 90 -17.50 -4.35 -12.52
C THR A 90 -17.23 -2.90 -12.17
N ASP A 91 -17.08 -2.60 -10.88
CA ASP A 91 -16.72 -1.25 -10.39
C ASP A 91 -15.22 -0.95 -10.53
N PHE A 92 -14.48 -1.77 -11.28
CA PHE A 92 -13.03 -1.72 -11.35
C PHE A 92 -12.56 -0.59 -12.27
N ASP A 93 -12.09 0.51 -11.68
CA ASP A 93 -11.69 1.72 -12.40
C ASP A 93 -10.18 2.05 -12.21
N VAL A 94 -9.77 3.24 -12.68
CA VAL A 94 -8.38 3.72 -12.56
C VAL A 94 -7.95 3.86 -11.08
N LYS A 95 -8.88 4.09 -10.15
CA LYS A 95 -8.59 4.12 -8.70
C LYS A 95 -8.32 2.73 -8.18
N SER A 96 -9.01 1.71 -8.67
CA SER A 96 -8.79 0.31 -8.33
C SER A 96 -7.36 -0.12 -8.70
N LEU A 97 -6.85 0.34 -9.85
CA LEU A 97 -5.43 0.17 -10.23
C LEU A 97 -4.48 0.86 -9.23
N GLY A 98 -4.83 2.04 -8.74
CA GLY A 98 -4.10 2.74 -7.69
C GLY A 98 -4.06 1.98 -6.36
N GLU A 99 -5.16 1.32 -5.99
CA GLU A 99 -5.22 0.47 -4.80
C GLU A 99 -4.39 -0.81 -4.99
N VAL A 100 -4.41 -1.43 -6.17
CA VAL A 100 -3.50 -2.55 -6.50
C VAL A 100 -2.05 -2.13 -6.32
N MET A 101 -1.64 -1.00 -6.91
CA MET A 101 -0.29 -0.45 -6.75
C MET A 101 0.06 -0.23 -5.27
N LYS A 102 -0.85 0.34 -4.48
CA LYS A 102 -0.64 0.55 -3.04
C LYS A 102 -0.48 -0.77 -2.27
N ARG A 103 -1.30 -1.78 -2.57
CA ARG A 103 -1.17 -3.11 -1.96
C ARG A 103 0.17 -3.74 -2.28
N ILE A 104 0.60 -3.70 -3.54
CA ILE A 104 1.92 -4.19 -3.96
C ILE A 104 3.03 -3.44 -3.22
N ALA A 105 2.97 -2.10 -3.20
CA ALA A 105 4.00 -1.26 -2.58
C ALA A 105 4.13 -1.45 -1.06
N THR A 106 3.08 -1.94 -0.41
CA THR A 106 3.03 -2.18 1.04
C THR A 106 3.21 -3.66 1.41
N LEU A 107 3.37 -4.56 0.43
CA LEU A 107 3.63 -5.97 0.68
C LEU A 107 4.88 -6.14 1.55
N GLY A 108 4.73 -6.94 2.61
CA GLY A 108 5.82 -7.19 3.57
C GLY A 108 6.22 -5.97 4.39
N THR A 109 5.38 -4.91 4.44
CA THR A 109 5.49 -3.85 5.44
C THR A 109 4.30 -3.95 6.38
N ASN A 110 4.54 -4.21 7.67
CA ASN A 110 3.49 -4.19 8.70
C ASN A 110 2.99 -2.77 9.03
N ARG A 111 3.41 -1.74 8.28
CA ARG A 111 2.99 -0.35 8.53
C ARG A 111 1.51 -0.19 8.19
N PRO A 112 0.63 0.01 9.19
CA PRO A 112 -0.74 0.38 8.92
C PRO A 112 -0.71 1.75 8.23
N THR A 113 -1.20 1.84 7.00
CA THR A 113 -1.37 3.14 6.30
C THR A 113 -2.66 3.86 6.67
N VAL A 114 -3.30 3.45 7.78
CA VAL A 114 -4.37 4.23 8.39
C VAL A 114 -3.79 5.56 8.89
N PRO A 115 -4.49 6.69 8.70
CA PRO A 115 -4.08 7.94 9.28
C PRO A 115 -3.87 7.74 10.78
N SER A 116 -2.69 8.12 11.29
CA SER A 116 -2.45 8.15 12.73
C SER A 116 -3.57 8.96 13.37
N SER A 117 -4.34 8.35 14.28
CA SER A 117 -5.44 9.03 14.97
C SER A 117 -4.90 10.33 15.55
N VAL A 118 -5.40 11.47 15.08
CA VAL A 118 -5.00 12.79 15.57
C VAL A 118 -5.24 12.80 17.08
N SER A 119 -4.16 12.79 17.86
CA SER A 119 -4.26 12.86 19.32
C SER A 119 -4.89 14.20 19.66
N ARG A 120 -6.19 14.19 19.92
CA ARG A 120 -6.94 15.35 20.39
C ARG A 120 -6.49 15.60 21.82
N TRP A 121 -5.36 16.29 21.98
CA TRP A 121 -4.88 16.81 23.25
C TRP A 121 -5.98 17.73 23.79
N ARG A 122 -6.85 17.18 24.64
CA ARG A 122 -7.85 17.95 25.38
C ARG A 122 -7.08 18.89 26.30
N ARG A 123 -7.00 20.16 25.93
CA ARG A 123 -6.69 21.22 26.89
C ARG A 123 -7.72 21.13 28.02
N ARG A 124 -7.30 20.64 29.18
CA ARG A 124 -8.12 20.68 30.40
C ARG A 124 -8.39 22.16 30.69
N PRO A 125 -9.65 22.60 30.88
CA PRO A 125 -9.89 23.92 31.42
C PRO A 125 -9.37 23.91 32.86
N THR A 126 -8.36 24.73 33.13
CA THR A 126 -7.86 24.99 34.47
C THR A 126 -8.96 25.62 35.31
N GLY A 127 -9.40 24.85 36.31
CA GLY A 127 -10.03 25.25 37.57
C GLY A 127 -10.76 26.59 37.63
N ALA A 128 -12.08 26.50 37.76
CA ALA A 128 -12.89 27.50 38.42
C ALA A 128 -12.29 27.84 39.80
N ARG A 129 -12.01 29.12 40.04
CA ARG A 129 -11.74 29.64 41.38
C ARG A 129 -13.01 30.30 41.90
N SER A 130 -13.77 29.51 42.65
CA SER A 130 -14.90 29.97 43.45
C SER A 130 -14.43 30.85 44.60
N GLY A 131 -15.11 31.99 44.78
CA GLY A 131 -15.45 32.64 46.05
C GLY A 131 -14.38 32.85 47.13
N ARG A 132 -14.14 34.12 47.48
CA ARG A 132 -14.20 34.53 48.88
C ARG A 132 -14.65 35.99 49.00
N SER A 133 -15.44 36.18 50.04
CA SER A 133 -16.16 37.34 50.54
C SER A 133 -15.39 38.65 50.59
#